data_AF-A0A7C3KQI0-F1
#
_entry.id   AF-A0A7C3KQI0-F1
#
_cell.length_a   1.000
_cell.length_b   1.000
_cell.length_c   1.000
_cell.angle_alpha   90.00
_cell.angle_beta   90.00
_cell.angle_gamma   90.00
#
_symmetry.space_group_name_H-M   'P 1'
#
loop_
_entity.id
_entity.type
_entity.pdbx_description
1 polymer ?
#
loop_
_entity_poly.entity_id
_entity_poly.type
_entity_poly.pdbx_seq_one_letter_code
_entity_poly.pdbx_strand_id
1 'polypeptide(L)'
;MKKTALQKGVKFSFAATVFGVLLTIIWASSASVRHTNWQHRYFNQKLKNPGMVLSTDSPQTDSIYDPRLRYDWEDDSYLDPTTGTHNGSLYLNTPSNVKTSITYDPDSNTYNIEQKMGEWNYRPPSYMTFEEYLLYDRNKQLSDYWKQRSHAEALNEKKKNALIPKLYINSKAFEGIFGSNTVDIRPNGSAELTFAANISKTDNPSIPIKQRRISTFDFNEKIQLNVIGKIGEKLKLTTNYNTEAAFDYENQMKLQWTGFEDDIIKSIEAGNVNMPL
;
A
#
# COMPACT_ATOMS: atom_id res chain seq x y z
N MET A 1 -1.47 -54.99 1.24
CA MET A 1 -2.37 -53.83 1.17
C MET A 1 -1.62 -52.56 1.56
N LYS A 2 -0.95 -51.88 0.62
CA LYS A 2 -0.27 -50.57 0.84
C LYS A 2 0.17 -49.99 -0.52
N LYS A 3 -0.78 -49.64 -1.40
CA LYS A 3 -0.48 -49.00 -2.69
C LYS A 3 -1.51 -47.97 -3.17
N THR A 4 -2.28 -47.36 -2.27
CA THR A 4 -3.42 -46.50 -2.68
C THR A 4 -3.42 -45.07 -2.11
N ALA A 5 -2.31 -44.61 -1.52
CA ALA A 5 -2.23 -43.26 -0.94
C ALA A 5 -1.35 -42.27 -1.74
N LEU A 6 -0.50 -42.74 -2.66
CA LEU A 6 0.51 -41.90 -3.32
C LEU A 6 0.09 -41.31 -4.69
N GLN A 7 -1.08 -41.68 -5.22
CA GLN A 7 -1.55 -41.15 -6.52
C GLN A 7 -2.50 -39.95 -6.42
N LYS A 8 -2.94 -39.55 -5.22
CA LYS A 8 -3.82 -38.39 -5.02
C LYS A 8 -3.07 -37.07 -4.74
N GLY A 9 -1.77 -37.11 -4.47
CA GLY A 9 -0.99 -35.92 -4.09
C GLY A 9 -0.44 -35.05 -5.23
N VAL A 10 -0.41 -35.55 -6.47
CA VAL A 10 0.31 -34.87 -7.56
C VAL A 10 -0.59 -33.93 -8.38
N LYS A 11 -1.92 -34.10 -8.33
CA LYS A 11 -2.86 -33.27 -9.11
C LYS A 11 -3.21 -31.91 -8.48
N PHE A 12 -2.73 -31.62 -7.27
CA PHE A 12 -2.99 -30.35 -6.57
C PHE A 12 -1.78 -29.40 -6.52
N SER A 13 -0.61 -29.80 -7.03
CA SER A 13 0.63 -29.05 -6.82
C SER A 13 0.86 -27.87 -7.78
N PHE A 14 0.09 -27.74 -8.87
CA PHE A 14 0.30 -26.65 -9.85
C PHE A 14 -0.66 -25.46 -9.66
N ALA A 15 -1.81 -25.67 -9.01
CA ALA A 15 -2.74 -24.59 -8.65
C ALA A 15 -2.26 -23.78 -7.43
N ALA A 16 -1.44 -24.38 -6.57
CA ALA A 16 -0.92 -23.73 -5.36
C ALA A 16 0.16 -22.67 -5.64
N THR A 17 0.92 -22.78 -6.73
CA THR A 17 2.01 -21.83 -7.06
C THR A 17 1.50 -20.52 -7.67
N VAL A 18 0.39 -20.52 -8.40
CA VAL A 18 -0.20 -19.28 -8.95
C VAL A 18 -0.98 -18.50 -7.87
N PHE A 19 -1.62 -19.21 -6.92
CA PHE A 19 -2.24 -18.57 -5.75
C PHE A 19 -1.22 -18.06 -4.72
N GLY A 20 -0.07 -18.73 -4.57
CA GLY A 20 0.99 -18.32 -3.65
C GLY A 20 1.63 -16.96 -3.97
N VAL A 21 1.65 -16.54 -5.24
CA VAL A 21 2.21 -15.24 -5.64
C VAL A 21 1.23 -14.08 -5.41
N LEU A 22 -0.09 -14.35 -5.34
CA LEU A 22 -1.09 -13.34 -5.01
C LEU A 22 -1.25 -13.12 -3.49
N LEU A 23 -0.99 -14.14 -2.67
CA LEU A 23 -1.11 -14.06 -1.21
C LEU A 23 0.04 -13.33 -0.50
N THR A 24 1.23 -13.20 -1.12
CA THR A 24 2.35 -12.43 -0.55
C THR A 24 2.13 -10.92 -0.61
N ILE A 25 1.22 -10.44 -1.46
CA ILE A 25 0.87 -9.01 -1.56
C ILE A 25 -0.07 -8.58 -0.42
N ILE A 26 -0.83 -9.52 0.15
CA ILE A 26 -1.84 -9.22 1.19
C ILE A 26 -1.23 -9.23 2.60
N TRP A 27 -0.21 -10.04 2.86
CA TRP A 27 0.37 -10.19 4.21
C TRP A 27 1.34 -9.08 4.65
N ALA A 28 1.74 -8.17 3.74
CA ALA A 28 2.55 -7.00 4.08
C ALA A 28 1.74 -5.83 4.69
N SER A 29 0.45 -6.02 4.99
CA SER A 29 -0.49 -4.97 5.43
C SER A 29 -1.01 -5.16 6.87
N SER A 30 -0.14 -5.43 7.84
CA SER A 30 -0.51 -5.34 9.26
C SER A 30 0.40 -4.38 10.03
N ALA A 31 0.37 -3.10 9.66
CA ALA A 31 0.82 -2.05 10.56
C ALA A 31 -0.34 -1.69 11.50
N SER A 32 -0.29 -2.22 12.72
CA SER A 32 -1.23 -1.90 13.79
C SER A 32 -1.27 -0.38 14.05
N VAL A 33 -2.44 0.24 13.96
CA VAL A 33 -2.65 1.63 14.36
C VAL A 33 -2.81 1.66 15.88
N ARG A 34 -1.80 2.16 16.59
CA ARG A 34 -1.94 2.58 17.99
C ARG A 34 -2.36 4.05 18.02
N HIS A 35 -3.56 4.33 18.53
CA HIS A 35 -3.95 5.69 18.90
C HIS A 35 -3.02 6.20 20.00
N THR A 36 -2.31 7.29 19.73
CA THR A 36 -1.63 8.08 20.75
C THR A 36 -2.09 9.52 20.59
N ASN A 37 -3.03 9.93 21.44
CA ASN A 37 -3.39 11.34 21.59
C ASN A 37 -2.32 12.01 22.43
N TRP A 38 -1.59 12.95 21.86
CA TRP A 38 -0.76 13.90 22.60
C TRP A 38 -0.98 15.30 22.03
N GLN A 39 -1.77 16.10 22.74
CA GLN A 39 -1.79 17.54 22.53
C GLN A 39 -0.73 18.16 23.43
N HIS A 40 0.34 18.68 22.84
CA HIS A 40 1.26 19.58 23.54
C HIS A 40 0.83 21.03 23.26
N ARG A 41 0.27 21.68 24.29
CA ARG A 41 0.08 23.13 24.32
C ARG A 41 1.42 23.78 24.66
N TYR A 42 2.08 24.38 23.67
CA TYR A 42 3.18 25.29 23.95
C TYR A 42 2.65 26.68 24.29
N PHE A 43 3.09 27.20 25.42
CA PHE A 43 2.76 28.50 25.96
C PHE A 43 3.66 29.55 25.28
N ASN A 44 3.15 30.25 24.26
CA ASN A 44 3.89 31.35 23.63
C ASN A 44 3.79 32.61 24.49
N GLN A 45 4.79 32.84 25.35
CA GLN A 45 4.96 34.11 26.05
C GLN A 45 5.60 35.12 25.08
N LYS A 46 4.79 36.05 24.56
CA LYS A 46 5.27 37.18 23.75
C LYS A 46 6.26 38.03 24.56
N LEU A 47 7.56 37.90 24.30
CA LEU A 47 8.56 38.88 24.72
C LEU A 47 8.61 40.03 23.69
N LYS A 48 8.05 41.18 24.08
CA LYS A 48 8.30 42.46 23.37
C LYS A 48 9.64 43.03 23.85
N ASN A 49 10.66 42.99 23.00
CA ASN A 49 11.85 43.83 23.19
C ASN A 49 11.69 45.14 22.38
N PRO A 50 11.84 46.33 22.99
CA PRO A 50 11.92 47.59 22.26
C PRO A 50 13.41 47.90 21.97
N GLY A 51 13.89 47.48 20.80
CA GLY A 51 15.21 47.86 20.29
C GLY A 51 15.07 48.86 19.14
N MET A 52 15.65 50.04 19.30
CA MET A 52 15.66 51.12 18.30
C MET A 52 16.24 50.64 16.96
N VAL A 53 15.49 50.82 15.88
CA VAL A 53 15.96 50.63 14.50
C VAL A 53 16.11 52.03 13.89
N LEU A 54 17.33 52.36 13.43
CA LEU A 54 17.60 53.57 12.66
C LEU A 54 16.70 53.57 11.40
N SER A 55 16.02 54.68 11.15
CA SER A 55 15.15 54.85 10.00
C SER A 55 15.95 54.82 8.71
N THR A 56 15.85 53.73 7.96
CA THR A 56 16.21 53.70 6.54
C THR A 56 15.10 54.39 5.75
N ASP A 57 15.47 55.33 4.91
CA ASP A 57 14.59 56.07 4.01
C ASP A 57 13.96 55.11 2.98
N SER A 58 12.82 54.52 3.35
CA SER A 58 11.96 53.81 2.42
C SER A 58 11.03 54.84 1.78
N PRO A 59 10.93 54.89 0.43
CA PRO A 59 10.04 55.84 -0.22
C PRO A 59 8.61 55.62 0.27
N GLN A 60 7.88 56.73 0.55
CA GLN A 60 6.48 56.66 0.93
C GLN A 60 5.69 55.96 -0.18
N THR A 61 5.20 54.76 0.11
CA THR A 61 4.34 53.99 -0.79
C THR A 61 2.94 54.59 -0.74
N ASP A 62 2.45 55.08 -1.88
CA ASP A 62 1.06 55.49 -2.06
C ASP A 62 0.13 54.38 -1.55
N SER A 63 -0.82 54.75 -0.68
CA SER A 63 -1.65 53.82 0.11
C SER A 63 -2.77 53.12 -0.68
N ILE A 64 -2.51 52.71 -1.92
CA ILE A 64 -3.45 51.99 -2.81
C ILE A 64 -2.88 50.61 -3.20
N TYR A 65 -2.18 49.95 -2.28
CA TYR A 65 -1.78 48.56 -2.44
C TYR A 65 -2.15 47.83 -1.15
N ASP A 66 -3.17 46.97 -1.20
CA ASP A 66 -3.36 45.98 -0.13
C ASP A 66 -2.17 45.02 -0.21
N PRO A 67 -1.24 45.02 0.77
CA PRO A 67 -0.02 44.23 0.71
C PRO A 67 -0.28 42.72 0.87
N ARG A 68 -1.54 42.33 1.10
CA ARG A 68 -1.91 40.93 1.25
C ARG A 68 -1.79 40.18 -0.07
N LEU A 69 -1.09 39.06 -0.03
CA LEU A 69 -1.00 38.18 -1.18
C LEU A 69 -2.40 37.61 -1.44
N ARG A 70 -2.79 37.46 -2.72
CA ARG A 70 -4.04 36.78 -3.09
C ARG A 70 -4.13 35.37 -2.45
N TYR A 71 -2.97 34.78 -2.18
CA TYR A 71 -2.80 33.59 -1.37
C TYR A 71 -1.75 33.91 -0.29
N ASP A 72 -2.20 34.21 0.92
CA ASP A 72 -1.31 34.36 2.07
C ASP A 72 -0.75 32.98 2.43
N TRP A 73 0.58 32.86 2.36
CA TRP A 73 1.30 31.71 2.87
C TRP A 73 1.79 32.04 4.28
N GLU A 74 1.50 31.17 5.24
CA GLU A 74 2.08 31.29 6.57
C GLU A 74 3.59 30.97 6.48
N ASP A 75 4.42 31.89 6.96
CA ASP A 75 5.87 31.67 7.01
C ASP A 75 6.21 30.75 8.19
N ASP A 76 6.44 29.47 7.92
CA ASP A 76 6.83 28.48 8.92
C ASP A 76 8.35 28.49 9.25
N SER A 77 9.11 29.52 8.88
CA SER A 77 10.55 29.60 9.14
C SER A 77 10.91 29.64 10.63
N TYR A 78 9.96 29.99 11.50
CA TYR A 78 10.14 29.99 12.95
C TYR A 78 9.79 28.66 13.64
N LEU A 79 9.24 27.69 12.90
CA LEU A 79 8.85 26.39 13.45
C LEU A 79 10.04 25.43 13.58
N ASP A 80 9.89 24.43 14.43
CA ASP A 80 10.87 23.35 14.59
C ASP A 80 11.08 22.63 13.24
N PRO A 81 12.33 22.38 12.79
CA PRO A 81 12.64 21.67 11.55
C PRO A 81 11.96 20.30 11.39
N THR A 82 11.58 19.67 12.49
CA THR A 82 10.88 18.37 12.53
C THR A 82 9.36 18.49 12.40
N THR A 83 8.85 19.72 12.49
CA THR A 83 7.44 20.07 12.32
C THR A 83 7.25 20.90 11.03
N GLY A 84 6.15 20.71 10.32
CA GLY A 84 5.79 21.61 9.22
C GLY A 84 6.58 21.47 7.92
N THR A 85 7.07 20.28 7.56
CA THR A 85 7.40 20.02 6.14
C THR A 85 6.11 19.75 5.38
N HIS A 86 5.45 20.83 4.94
CA HIS A 86 4.30 20.77 4.06
C HIS A 86 4.74 20.34 2.66
N ASN A 87 4.88 19.02 2.46
CA ASN A 87 5.26 18.44 1.18
C ASN A 87 4.04 17.72 0.58
N GLY A 88 3.55 18.22 -0.55
CA GLY A 88 2.41 17.65 -1.27
C GLY A 88 2.11 18.42 -2.55
N SER A 89 1.21 17.92 -3.39
CA SER A 89 0.89 18.54 -4.70
C SER A 89 0.31 19.96 -4.61
N LEU A 90 -0.15 20.37 -3.43
CA LEU A 90 -0.70 21.71 -3.16
C LEU A 90 0.33 22.67 -2.53
N TYR A 91 1.50 22.17 -2.15
CA TYR A 91 2.59 22.93 -1.54
C TYR A 91 3.81 22.91 -2.45
N LEU A 92 4.62 23.96 -2.38
CA LEU A 92 5.88 23.99 -3.10
C LEU A 92 6.88 23.05 -2.43
N ASN A 93 7.69 22.37 -3.25
CA ASN A 93 8.79 21.56 -2.73
C ASN A 93 9.82 22.44 -2.03
N THR A 94 10.47 21.90 -1.00
CA THR A 94 11.62 22.53 -0.37
C THR A 94 12.71 22.77 -1.42
N PRO A 95 13.25 24.00 -1.55
CA PRO A 95 14.25 24.31 -2.57
C PRO A 95 15.58 23.63 -2.25
N SER A 96 16.36 23.31 -3.28
CA SER A 96 17.57 22.49 -3.18
C SER A 96 18.73 23.13 -2.38
N ASN A 97 18.68 24.44 -2.17
CA ASN A 97 19.63 25.19 -1.35
C ASN A 97 19.39 25.03 0.16
N VAL A 98 18.26 24.45 0.57
CA VAL A 98 17.94 24.19 1.98
C VAL A 98 18.28 22.74 2.31
N LYS A 99 19.18 22.54 3.28
CA LYS A 99 19.68 21.22 3.69
C LYS A 99 19.38 20.95 5.16
N THR A 100 18.81 19.79 5.45
CA THR A 100 18.60 19.31 6.82
C THR A 100 19.73 18.35 7.19
N SER A 101 20.43 18.62 8.30
CA SER A 101 21.46 17.77 8.87
C SER A 101 21.06 17.31 10.26
N ILE A 102 21.25 16.02 10.54
CA ILE A 102 21.00 15.41 11.85
C ILE A 102 22.33 14.89 12.37
N THR A 103 22.80 15.41 13.51
CA THR A 103 24.10 15.06 14.11
C THR A 103 23.88 14.55 15.52
N TYR A 104 24.50 13.42 15.87
CA TYR A 104 24.46 12.88 17.23
C TYR A 104 25.49 13.58 18.12
N ASP A 105 25.05 14.06 19.27
CA ASP A 105 25.88 14.68 20.30
C ASP A 105 26.11 13.69 21.46
N PRO A 106 27.35 13.20 21.66
CA PRO A 106 27.65 12.21 22.69
C PRO A 106 27.62 12.78 24.11
N ASP A 107 27.77 14.09 24.30
CA ASP A 107 27.83 14.70 25.63
C ASP A 107 26.43 14.89 26.22
N SER A 108 25.47 15.34 25.40
CA SER A 108 24.08 15.50 25.78
C SER A 108 23.21 14.27 25.49
N ASN A 109 23.73 13.27 24.76
CA ASN A 109 23.00 12.10 24.26
C ASN A 109 21.74 12.48 23.46
N THR A 110 21.83 13.56 22.67
CA THR A 110 20.74 14.08 21.83
C THR A 110 21.12 14.05 20.35
N TYR A 111 20.10 14.05 19.50
CA TYR A 111 20.22 14.26 18.06
C TYR A 111 19.90 15.72 17.76
N ASN A 112 20.88 16.44 17.24
CA ASN A 112 20.79 17.85 16.89
C ASN A 112 20.37 17.98 15.43
N ILE A 113 19.24 18.64 15.19
CA ILE A 113 18.60 18.76 13.89
C ILE A 113 18.71 20.22 13.45
N GLU A 114 19.47 20.44 12.39
CA GLU A 114 19.71 21.77 11.83
C GLU A 114 19.23 21.85 10.38
N GLN A 115 18.64 22.97 10.00
CA GLN A 115 18.25 23.24 8.63
C GLN A 115 18.96 24.51 8.15
N LYS A 116 19.89 24.35 7.21
CA LYS A 116 20.77 25.42 6.71
C LYS A 116 20.45 25.79 5.27
N MET A 117 20.52 27.07 4.98
CA MET A 117 20.48 27.64 3.62
C MET A 117 21.81 28.33 3.35
N GLY A 118 22.72 27.60 2.71
CA GLY A 118 24.14 28.01 2.66
C GLY A 118 24.73 28.03 4.07
N GLU A 119 25.23 29.20 4.49
CA GLU A 119 25.83 29.41 5.82
C GLU A 119 24.81 29.84 6.89
N TRP A 120 23.58 30.16 6.49
CA TRP A 120 22.55 30.68 7.39
C TRP A 120 21.66 29.56 7.91
N ASN A 121 21.38 29.57 9.21
CA ASN A 121 20.35 28.72 9.79
C ASN A 121 18.99 29.22 9.29
N TYR A 122 18.31 28.42 8.47
CA TYR A 122 16.99 28.74 7.91
C TYR A 122 15.90 28.66 8.99
N ARG A 123 16.04 27.74 9.95
CA ARG A 123 15.15 27.55 11.09
C ARG A 123 15.95 27.41 12.39
N PRO A 124 15.34 27.66 13.56
CA PRO A 124 15.96 27.33 14.84
C PRO A 124 16.35 25.85 14.89
N PRO A 125 17.52 25.49 15.43
CA PRO A 125 17.89 24.10 15.61
C PRO A 125 16.96 23.43 16.63
N SER A 126 16.70 22.14 16.44
CA SER A 126 15.92 21.31 17.36
C SER A 126 16.74 20.13 17.86
N TYR A 127 16.32 19.57 18.99
CA TYR A 127 17.01 18.52 19.72
C TYR A 127 16.03 17.40 20.04
N MET A 128 16.43 16.15 19.80
CA MET A 128 15.63 14.98 20.13
C MET A 128 16.45 14.00 20.97
N THR A 129 15.82 13.36 21.93
CA THR A 129 16.38 12.18 22.58
C THR A 129 16.44 10.99 21.59
N PHE A 130 17.19 9.94 21.94
CA PHE A 130 17.25 8.73 21.12
C PHE A 130 15.86 8.11 20.87
N GLU A 131 15.00 8.06 21.89
CA GLU A 131 13.65 7.50 21.76
C GLU A 131 12.77 8.34 20.82
N GLU A 132 12.84 9.67 20.94
CA GLU A 132 12.12 10.59 20.05
C GLU A 132 12.61 10.51 18.61
N TYR A 133 13.93 10.42 18.42
CA TYR A 133 14.52 10.23 17.09
C TYR A 133 14.07 8.92 16.44
N LEU A 134 14.05 7.81 17.20
CA LEU A 134 13.58 6.52 16.70
C LEU A 134 12.10 6.59 16.25
N LEU A 135 11.26 7.26 17.04
CA LEU A 135 9.86 7.47 16.68
C LEU A 135 9.71 8.36 15.44
N TYR A 136 10.47 9.45 15.37
CA TYR A 136 10.50 10.36 14.23
C TYR A 136 10.90 9.63 12.94
N ASP A 137 12.01 8.89 12.96
CA ASP A 137 12.54 8.16 11.81
C ASP A 137 11.54 7.09 11.32
N ARG A 138 10.95 6.32 12.24
CA ARG A 138 9.91 5.34 11.90
C ARG A 138 8.71 6.01 11.21
N ASN A 139 8.22 7.12 11.75
CA ASN A 139 7.06 7.82 11.19
C ASN A 139 7.37 8.42 9.81
N LYS A 140 8.59 8.94 9.64
CA LYS A 140 9.08 9.46 8.35
C LYS A 140 9.15 8.35 7.30
N GLN A 141 9.78 7.22 7.61
CA GLN A 141 9.87 6.07 6.70
C GLN A 141 8.49 5.55 6.29
N LEU A 142 7.54 5.49 7.23
CA LEU A 142 6.17 5.09 6.93
C LEU A 142 5.49 6.07 5.97
N SER A 143 5.65 7.39 6.21
CA SER A 143 5.11 8.42 5.31
C SER A 143 5.71 8.32 3.91
N ASP A 144 7.03 8.15 3.80
CA ASP A 144 7.74 8.06 2.53
C ASP A 144 7.35 6.79 1.75
N TYR A 145 7.17 5.66 2.45
CA TYR A 145 6.63 4.43 1.88
C TYR A 145 5.25 4.63 1.25
N TRP A 146 4.31 5.26 1.97
CA TRP A 146 2.97 5.52 1.44
C TRP A 146 2.98 6.50 0.27
N LYS A 147 3.84 7.53 0.29
CA LYS A 147 4.02 8.46 -0.83
C LYS A 147 4.54 7.73 -2.07
N GLN A 148 5.55 6.88 -1.91
CA GLN A 148 6.12 6.08 -3.00
C GLN A 148 5.07 5.14 -3.59
N ARG A 149 4.31 4.44 -2.73
CA ARG A 149 3.23 3.55 -3.16
C ARG A 149 2.15 4.32 -3.91
N SER A 150 1.70 5.46 -3.38
CA SER A 150 0.70 6.32 -4.04
C SER A 150 1.17 6.79 -5.43
N HIS A 151 2.44 7.20 -5.56
CA HIS A 151 3.02 7.56 -6.87
C HIS A 151 3.07 6.37 -7.83
N ALA A 152 3.46 5.19 -7.36
CA ALA A 152 3.49 3.98 -8.18
C ALA A 152 2.09 3.60 -8.68
N GLU A 153 1.08 3.66 -7.82
CA GLU A 153 -0.32 3.45 -8.19
C GLU A 153 -0.79 4.50 -9.20
N ALA A 154 -0.51 5.80 -8.98
CA ALA A 154 -0.88 6.88 -9.91
C ALA A 154 -0.25 6.73 -11.31
N LEU A 155 0.98 6.21 -11.40
CA LEU A 155 1.61 5.87 -12.67
C LEU A 155 0.96 4.65 -13.35
N ASN A 156 0.50 3.68 -12.56
CA ASN A 156 -0.30 2.56 -13.05
C ASN A 156 -1.70 3.00 -13.48
N GLU A 157 -2.28 4.03 -12.86
CA GLU A 157 -3.56 4.59 -13.26
C GLU A 157 -3.53 5.20 -14.67
N LYS A 158 -2.40 5.76 -15.12
CA LYS A 158 -2.24 6.22 -16.52
C LYS A 158 -2.19 5.07 -17.55
N LYS A 159 -2.08 3.81 -17.10
CA LYS A 159 -2.21 2.59 -17.92
C LYS A 159 -3.59 1.92 -17.80
N LYS A 160 -4.62 2.60 -17.27
CA LYS A 160 -5.99 2.12 -16.99
C LYS A 160 -6.87 1.68 -18.19
N ASN A 161 -6.31 1.30 -19.34
CA ASN A 161 -7.11 0.62 -20.37
C ASN A 161 -7.10 -0.92 -20.24
N ALA A 162 -6.29 -1.48 -19.32
CA ALA A 162 -6.43 -2.87 -18.92
C ALA A 162 -6.02 -3.01 -17.45
N LEU A 163 -6.99 -3.25 -16.56
CA LEU A 163 -6.76 -3.57 -15.14
C LEU A 163 -5.83 -4.77 -14.94
N ILE A 164 -5.60 -5.57 -15.99
CA ILE A 164 -4.65 -6.69 -16.00
C ILE A 164 -3.83 -6.62 -17.30
N PRO A 165 -2.53 -6.31 -17.23
CA PRO A 165 -1.69 -6.29 -18.41
C PRO A 165 -1.49 -7.71 -18.95
N LYS A 166 -1.46 -7.86 -20.28
CA LYS A 166 -1.07 -9.12 -20.91
C LYS A 166 0.37 -9.44 -20.51
N LEU A 167 0.59 -10.62 -19.95
CA LEU A 167 1.92 -11.07 -19.54
C LEU A 167 2.60 -11.71 -20.73
N TYR A 168 3.86 -11.34 -20.96
CA TYR A 168 4.71 -11.93 -21.99
C TYR A 168 5.79 -12.76 -21.32
N ILE A 169 5.84 -14.06 -21.62
CA ILE A 169 6.84 -14.97 -21.08
C ILE A 169 7.94 -15.14 -22.12
N ASN A 170 9.15 -14.65 -21.83
CA ASN A 170 10.27 -14.73 -22.75
C ASN A 170 10.92 -16.14 -22.72
N SER A 171 10.27 -17.13 -23.32
CA SER A 171 10.78 -18.51 -23.38
C SER A 171 10.34 -19.24 -24.65
N LYS A 172 11.31 -19.65 -25.48
CA LYS A 172 11.05 -20.45 -26.69
C LYS A 172 10.42 -21.81 -26.38
N ALA A 173 10.73 -22.40 -25.22
CA ALA A 173 10.13 -23.66 -24.78
C ALA A 173 8.64 -23.49 -24.43
N PHE A 174 8.29 -22.32 -23.87
CA PHE A 174 6.89 -21.97 -23.57
C PHE A 174 6.09 -21.78 -24.87
N GLU A 175 6.66 -21.06 -25.83
CA GLU A 175 6.08 -20.89 -27.16
C GLU A 175 5.79 -22.22 -27.86
N GLY A 176 6.72 -23.18 -27.81
CA GLY A 176 6.53 -24.48 -28.45
C GLY A 176 5.37 -25.30 -27.87
N ILE A 177 5.12 -25.19 -26.57
CA ILE A 177 4.05 -25.95 -25.88
C ILE A 177 2.69 -25.23 -25.98
N PHE A 178 2.68 -23.89 -25.97
CA PHE A 178 1.45 -23.09 -25.88
C PHE A 178 1.08 -22.32 -27.16
N GLY A 179 1.93 -22.36 -28.19
CA GLY A 179 1.73 -21.70 -29.49
C GLY A 179 2.00 -20.19 -29.49
N SER A 180 2.07 -19.55 -28.32
CA SER A 180 2.39 -18.14 -28.18
C SER A 180 2.90 -17.84 -26.77
N ASN A 181 3.65 -16.75 -26.63
CA ASN A 181 4.24 -16.29 -25.36
C ASN A 181 3.32 -15.38 -24.54
N THR A 182 2.08 -15.18 -24.98
CA THR A 182 1.12 -14.28 -24.32
C THR A 182 0.22 -15.00 -23.35
N VAL A 183 0.02 -14.43 -22.16
CA VAL A 183 -1.00 -14.86 -21.20
C VAL A 183 -2.00 -13.72 -21.04
N ASP A 184 -3.26 -13.98 -21.38
CA ASP A 184 -4.39 -13.06 -21.27
C ASP A 184 -5.38 -13.61 -20.24
N ILE A 185 -5.55 -12.91 -19.12
CA ILE A 185 -6.45 -13.32 -18.03
C ILE A 185 -7.51 -12.23 -17.88
N ARG A 186 -8.77 -12.65 -18.00
CA ARG A 186 -9.94 -11.78 -17.95
C ARG A 186 -10.88 -12.24 -16.85
N PRO A 187 -10.70 -11.75 -15.62
CA PRO A 187 -11.68 -11.88 -14.57
C PRO A 187 -12.83 -10.88 -14.81
N ASN A 188 -14.02 -11.31 -14.44
CA ASN A 188 -15.25 -10.55 -14.46
C ASN A 188 -16.06 -10.93 -13.22
N GLY A 189 -16.68 -9.97 -12.56
CA GLY A 189 -17.47 -10.20 -11.36
C GLY A 189 -17.11 -9.25 -10.22
N SER A 190 -17.47 -9.64 -9.01
CA SER A 190 -17.29 -8.85 -7.78
C SER A 190 -16.70 -9.70 -6.67
N ALA A 191 -16.00 -9.04 -5.77
CA ALA A 191 -15.52 -9.63 -4.53
C ALA A 191 -15.73 -8.61 -3.41
N GLU A 192 -16.43 -9.02 -2.36
CA GLU A 192 -16.63 -8.26 -1.13
C GLU A 192 -16.02 -9.06 0.02
N LEU A 193 -15.18 -8.39 0.80
CA LEU A 193 -14.49 -8.96 1.95
C LEU A 193 -14.83 -8.09 3.16
N THR A 194 -15.51 -8.68 4.14
CA THR A 194 -15.86 -8.00 5.39
C THR A 194 -14.98 -8.52 6.52
N PHE A 195 -14.34 -7.58 7.21
CA PHE A 195 -13.51 -7.84 8.37
C PHE A 195 -14.13 -7.17 9.59
N ALA A 196 -14.45 -7.94 10.63
CA ALA A 196 -15.00 -7.41 11.87
C ALA A 196 -14.27 -7.99 13.08
N ALA A 197 -14.08 -7.16 14.11
CA ALA A 197 -13.47 -7.56 15.37
C ALA A 197 -14.44 -7.24 16.51
N ASN A 198 -14.97 -8.28 17.14
CA ASN A 198 -15.92 -8.18 18.23
C ASN A 198 -15.20 -8.43 19.55
N ILE A 199 -15.07 -7.38 20.38
CA ILE A 199 -14.47 -7.48 21.71
C ILE A 199 -15.58 -7.33 22.74
N SER A 200 -15.93 -8.44 23.39
CA SER A 200 -16.89 -8.44 24.49
C SER A 200 -16.17 -8.60 25.82
N LYS A 201 -16.59 -7.82 26.82
CA LYS A 201 -16.11 -7.92 28.19
C LYS A 201 -17.30 -8.13 29.13
N THR A 202 -17.20 -9.10 30.03
CA THR A 202 -18.17 -9.34 31.10
C THR A 202 -17.52 -9.15 32.46
N ASP A 203 -18.22 -8.47 33.37
CA ASP A 203 -17.76 -8.22 34.73
C ASP A 203 -18.27 -9.29 35.73
N ASN A 204 -18.90 -10.37 35.24
CA ASN A 204 -19.38 -11.46 36.10
C ASN A 204 -18.20 -12.10 36.88
N PRO A 205 -18.17 -11.97 38.22
CA PRO A 205 -17.05 -12.46 39.02
C PRO A 205 -16.95 -13.99 39.03
N SER A 206 -18.05 -14.70 38.75
CA SER A 206 -18.09 -16.16 38.65
C SER A 206 -17.35 -16.71 37.42
N ILE A 207 -17.04 -15.86 36.43
CA ILE A 207 -16.24 -16.23 35.25
C ILE A 207 -14.75 -15.91 35.54
N PRO A 208 -13.79 -16.79 35.24
CA PRO A 208 -12.37 -16.51 35.39
C PRO A 208 -11.92 -15.26 34.62
N ILE A 209 -11.00 -14.46 35.17
CA ILE A 209 -10.51 -13.18 34.60
C ILE A 209 -10.06 -13.32 33.14
N LYS A 210 -9.42 -14.45 32.79
CA LYS A 210 -8.95 -14.72 31.42
C LYS A 210 -10.08 -14.96 30.41
N GLN A 211 -11.25 -15.41 30.87
CA GLN A 211 -12.44 -15.67 30.05
C GLN A 211 -13.45 -14.51 30.08
N ARG A 212 -13.20 -13.48 30.91
CA ARG A 212 -14.05 -12.28 30.98
C ARG A 212 -13.92 -11.38 29.76
N ARG A 213 -12.87 -11.51 28.96
CA ARG A 213 -12.66 -10.77 27.71
C ARG A 213 -12.58 -11.77 26.56
N ILE A 214 -13.57 -11.72 25.66
CA ILE A 214 -13.61 -12.54 24.46
C ILE A 214 -13.41 -11.60 23.28
N SER A 215 -12.41 -11.90 22.46
CA SER A 215 -12.16 -11.21 21.19
C SER A 215 -12.41 -12.21 20.07
N THR A 216 -13.42 -11.96 19.26
CA THR A 216 -13.73 -12.75 18.07
C THR A 216 -13.41 -11.94 16.83
N PHE A 217 -12.70 -12.56 15.89
CA PHE A 217 -12.49 -12.03 14.56
C PHE A 217 -13.48 -12.70 13.63
N ASP A 218 -14.25 -11.90 12.92
CA ASP A 218 -15.25 -12.32 11.95
C ASP A 218 -14.77 -11.89 10.57
N PHE A 219 -14.77 -12.86 9.66
CA PHE A 219 -14.28 -12.70 8.30
C PHE A 219 -15.30 -13.33 7.35
N ASN A 220 -15.96 -12.49 6.58
CA ASN A 220 -17.00 -12.90 5.63
C ASN A 220 -16.54 -12.58 4.20
N GLU A 221 -16.52 -13.59 3.34
CA GLU A 221 -16.14 -13.49 1.93
C GLU A 221 -17.36 -13.70 1.03
N LYS A 222 -17.62 -12.72 0.16
CA LYS A 222 -18.65 -12.79 -0.89
C LYS A 222 -18.00 -12.57 -2.23
N ILE A 223 -17.62 -13.66 -2.90
CA ILE A 223 -16.92 -13.62 -4.17
C ILE A 223 -17.84 -14.22 -5.23
N GLN A 224 -18.10 -13.45 -6.28
CA GLN A 224 -18.82 -13.87 -7.48
C GLN A 224 -17.94 -13.59 -8.68
N LEU A 225 -17.29 -14.62 -9.20
CA LEU A 225 -16.19 -14.47 -10.13
C LEU A 225 -16.34 -15.40 -11.34
N ASN A 226 -16.21 -14.82 -12.52
CA ASN A 226 -16.02 -15.52 -13.79
C ASN A 226 -14.65 -15.15 -14.35
N VAL A 227 -13.77 -16.14 -14.53
CA VAL A 227 -12.42 -15.93 -15.07
C VAL A 227 -12.25 -16.69 -16.37
N ILE A 228 -11.80 -15.99 -17.41
CA ILE A 228 -11.34 -16.60 -18.65
C ILE A 228 -9.85 -16.31 -18.81
N GLY A 229 -9.02 -17.34 -18.66
CA GLY A 229 -7.59 -17.31 -18.95
C GLY A 229 -7.29 -17.96 -20.29
N LYS A 230 -6.51 -17.27 -21.13
CA LYS A 230 -5.92 -17.83 -22.35
C LYS A 230 -4.41 -17.77 -22.23
N ILE A 231 -3.78 -18.93 -22.35
CA ILE A 231 -2.32 -19.08 -22.34
C ILE A 231 -1.90 -19.50 -23.75
N GLY A 232 -1.21 -18.59 -24.43
CA GLY A 232 -0.91 -18.69 -25.84
C GLY A 232 -2.19 -18.88 -26.67
N GLU A 233 -2.14 -19.82 -27.60
CA GLU A 233 -3.28 -20.21 -28.45
C GLU A 233 -3.86 -21.57 -28.05
N LYS A 234 -3.04 -22.40 -27.39
CA LYS A 234 -3.37 -23.81 -27.14
C LYS A 234 -4.11 -24.06 -25.84
N LEU A 235 -4.09 -23.16 -24.85
CA LEU A 235 -4.69 -23.43 -23.54
C LEU A 235 -5.72 -22.35 -23.14
N LYS A 236 -6.92 -22.79 -22.78
CA LYS A 236 -8.02 -21.96 -22.28
C LYS A 236 -8.51 -22.50 -20.94
N LEU A 237 -8.51 -21.64 -19.93
CA LEU A 237 -9.09 -21.89 -18.61
C LEU A 237 -10.34 -21.03 -18.47
N THR A 238 -11.45 -21.65 -18.10
CA THR A 238 -12.69 -20.95 -17.74
C THR A 238 -13.08 -21.38 -16.33
N THR A 239 -13.20 -20.43 -15.42
CA THR A 239 -13.62 -20.68 -14.03
C THR A 239 -14.84 -19.84 -13.71
N ASN A 240 -15.84 -20.45 -13.09
CA ASN A 240 -16.92 -19.76 -12.41
C ASN A 240 -16.85 -20.14 -10.94
N TYR A 241 -16.81 -19.13 -10.07
CA TYR A 241 -16.67 -19.30 -8.64
C TYR A 241 -17.61 -18.35 -7.90
N ASN A 242 -18.44 -18.92 -7.03
CA ASN A 242 -19.37 -18.23 -6.16
C ASN A 242 -19.22 -18.79 -4.74
N THR A 243 -18.81 -17.95 -3.78
CA THR A 243 -18.70 -18.38 -2.37
C THR A 243 -20.06 -18.52 -1.68
N GLU A 244 -21.10 -17.90 -2.23
CA GLU A 244 -22.48 -17.98 -1.73
C GLU A 244 -23.30 -19.07 -2.45
N ALA A 245 -22.66 -19.90 -3.29
CA ALA A 245 -23.34 -21.01 -3.98
C ALA A 245 -23.91 -22.02 -2.97
N ALA A 246 -25.17 -22.41 -3.16
CA ALA A 246 -25.80 -23.44 -2.33
C ALA A 246 -25.33 -24.86 -2.68
N PHE A 247 -24.81 -25.04 -3.89
CA PHE A 247 -24.37 -26.33 -4.39
C PHE A 247 -22.97 -26.28 -5.02
N ASP A 248 -22.18 -27.33 -4.77
CA ASP A 248 -20.80 -27.43 -5.28
C ASP A 248 -20.70 -27.43 -6.81
N TYR A 249 -21.77 -27.82 -7.53
CA TYR A 249 -21.76 -27.86 -9.00
C TYR A 249 -21.85 -26.47 -9.67
N GLU A 250 -22.19 -25.42 -8.92
CA GLU A 250 -22.19 -24.04 -9.42
C GLU A 250 -20.75 -23.52 -9.59
N ASN A 251 -19.83 -24.04 -8.76
CA ASN A 251 -18.41 -23.76 -8.84
C ASN A 251 -17.74 -24.67 -9.88
N GLN A 252 -17.53 -24.12 -11.07
CA GLN A 252 -17.07 -24.88 -12.22
C GLN A 252 -15.72 -24.40 -12.70
N MET A 253 -14.83 -25.34 -12.97
CA MET A 253 -13.59 -25.09 -13.68
C MET A 253 -13.57 -25.96 -14.93
N LYS A 254 -13.25 -25.34 -16.06
CA LYS A 254 -13.06 -25.99 -17.35
C LYS A 254 -11.69 -25.62 -17.90
N LEU A 255 -10.86 -26.62 -18.10
CA LEU A 255 -9.59 -26.52 -18.79
C LEU A 255 -9.74 -27.14 -20.18
N GLN A 256 -9.36 -26.40 -21.21
CA GLN A 256 -9.38 -26.85 -22.60
C GLN A 256 -8.00 -26.61 -23.18
N TRP A 257 -7.37 -27.67 -23.67
CA TRP A 257 -6.18 -27.60 -24.49
C TRP A 257 -6.51 -28.05 -25.91
N THR A 258 -6.07 -27.29 -26.90
CA THR A 258 -6.32 -27.55 -28.32
C THR A 258 -4.98 -27.52 -29.04
N GLY A 259 -4.63 -28.66 -29.66
CA GLY A 259 -3.45 -28.75 -30.53
C GLY A 259 -3.74 -28.16 -31.91
N PHE A 260 -2.68 -27.84 -32.64
CA PHE A 260 -2.78 -27.42 -34.04
C PHE A 260 -3.08 -28.60 -34.97
N GLU A 261 -3.31 -28.32 -36.26
CA GLU A 261 -3.62 -29.34 -37.27
C GLU A 261 -2.56 -30.45 -37.36
N ASP A 262 -1.30 -30.11 -37.11
CA ASP A 262 -0.17 -31.06 -37.16
C ASP A 262 0.14 -31.73 -35.81
N ASP A 263 -0.51 -31.32 -34.72
CA ASP A 263 -0.27 -31.92 -33.40
C ASP A 263 -0.96 -33.28 -33.26
N ILE A 264 -0.28 -34.25 -32.63
CA ILE A 264 -0.81 -35.61 -32.38
C ILE A 264 -2.03 -35.56 -31.46
N ILE A 265 -2.01 -34.69 -30.47
CA ILE A 265 -3.11 -34.51 -29.52
C ILE A 265 -3.99 -33.38 -30.07
N LYS A 266 -5.27 -33.66 -30.31
CA LYS A 266 -6.21 -32.68 -30.87
C LYS A 266 -6.89 -31.84 -29.80
N SER A 267 -7.39 -32.48 -28.75
CA SER A 267 -8.02 -31.79 -27.64
C SER A 267 -7.82 -32.54 -26.33
N ILE A 268 -7.62 -31.79 -25.26
CA ILE A 268 -7.71 -32.30 -23.88
C ILE A 268 -8.67 -31.38 -23.15
N GLU A 269 -9.74 -31.94 -22.60
CA GLU A 269 -10.62 -31.21 -21.69
C GLU A 269 -10.53 -31.81 -20.29
N ALA A 270 -10.50 -30.95 -19.27
CA ALA A 270 -10.51 -31.38 -17.88
C ALA A 270 -11.42 -30.46 -17.04
N GLY A 271 -12.08 -31.02 -16.03
CA GLY A 271 -13.04 -30.32 -15.18
C GLY A 271 -14.48 -30.67 -15.55
N ASN A 272 -15.39 -29.69 -15.52
CA ASN A 272 -16.77 -29.92 -15.93
C ASN A 272 -16.87 -29.93 -17.47
N VAL A 273 -17.08 -31.11 -18.04
CA VAL A 273 -17.10 -31.36 -19.48
C VAL A 273 -18.36 -32.15 -19.85
N ASN A 274 -19.10 -31.66 -20.85
CA ASN A 274 -20.15 -32.41 -21.49
C ASN A 274 -19.57 -33.05 -22.76
N MET A 275 -19.52 -34.38 -22.81
CA MET A 275 -19.19 -35.07 -24.05
C MET A 275 -20.47 -35.19 -24.88
N PRO A 276 -20.46 -34.76 -26.16
CA PRO A 276 -21.53 -35.17 -27.08
C PRO A 276 -21.47 -36.70 -27.26
N LEU A 277 -22.64 -37.34 -27.27
CA LEU A 277 -22.80 -38.78 -27.53
C LEU A 277 -22.46 -39.13 -28.98
#